data_AF-A0A2D5UTF3-F1
#
_entry.id   AF-A0A2D5UTF3-F1
#
_cell.length_a   1.000
_cell.length_b   1.000
_cell.length_c   1.000
_cell.angle_alpha   90.00
_cell.angle_beta   90.00
_cell.angle_gamma   90.00
#
_symmetry.space_group_name_H-M   'P 1'
#
loop_
_entity.id
_entity.type
_entity.pdbx_description
1 polymer ?
#
loop_
_entity_poly.entity_id
_entity_poly.type
_entity_poly.pdbx_seq_one_letter_code
_entity_poly.pdbx_strand_id
1 'polypeptide(L)'
;MMGKSTAGVSFGFKWSDIILPLAVLLLALVLAVVFYSRLPDEVAYRFQSDGSPGEWAGRGVVVLWTLLPQMLLALAAGAITWGMTRLASRFIQPEETRVKPRRIIALMGNMIALPQIILGFAMLDIFLYNSNQVHLLPLWVFTLITMVAGGIILSISFVRAIGGGVKVSKE
;
A
#
# COMPACT_ATOMS: atom_id res chain seq x y z
N MET A 1 -28.26 43.75 0.15
CA MET A 1 -26.90 43.19 0.10
C MET A 1 -26.93 41.82 0.75
N MET A 2 -27.01 40.76 -0.05
CA MET A 2 -27.12 39.37 0.44
C MET A 2 -25.72 38.75 0.38
N GLY A 3 -25.16 38.41 1.54
CA GLY A 3 -23.82 37.82 1.66
C GLY A 3 -23.72 36.53 0.86
N LYS A 4 -22.79 36.49 -0.10
CA LYS A 4 -22.37 35.24 -0.74
C LYS A 4 -21.82 34.32 0.33
N SER A 5 -22.50 33.21 0.57
CA SER A 5 -21.97 32.08 1.33
C SER A 5 -20.63 31.69 0.70
N THR A 6 -19.55 31.90 1.44
CA THR A 6 -18.24 31.37 1.11
C THR A 6 -18.32 29.86 1.25
N ALA A 7 -18.61 29.18 0.14
CA ALA A 7 -18.48 27.74 0.04
C ALA A 7 -17.01 27.39 0.29
N GLY A 8 -16.67 27.15 1.55
CA GLY A 8 -15.37 26.65 1.96
C GLY A 8 -15.14 25.33 1.24
N VAL A 9 -14.14 25.31 0.36
CA VAL A 9 -13.74 24.10 -0.35
C VAL A 9 -13.27 23.10 0.70
N SER A 10 -14.10 22.11 1.03
CA SER A 10 -13.72 21.08 1.99
C SER A 10 -12.73 20.12 1.31
N PHE A 11 -11.47 20.18 1.73
CA PHE A 11 -10.51 19.09 1.51
C PHE A 11 -10.87 17.96 2.49
N GLY A 12 -11.94 17.23 2.19
CA GLY A 12 -12.35 16.06 2.97
C GLY A 12 -11.54 14.82 2.60
N PHE A 13 -11.25 13.97 3.60
CA PHE A 13 -10.64 12.65 3.41
C PHE A 13 -11.43 11.83 2.38
N LYS A 14 -10.72 11.16 1.47
CA LYS A 14 -11.35 10.24 0.52
C LYS A 14 -10.75 8.85 0.60
N TRP A 15 -11.61 7.85 0.56
CA TRP A 15 -11.22 6.44 0.52
C TRP A 15 -10.30 6.08 -0.66
N SER A 16 -10.37 6.84 -1.76
CA SER A 16 -9.44 6.69 -2.89
C SER A 16 -7.97 6.90 -2.51
N ASP A 17 -7.70 7.67 -1.46
CA ASP A 17 -6.34 8.07 -1.07
C ASP A 17 -5.60 6.95 -0.31
N ILE A 18 -6.32 5.90 0.11
CA ILE A 18 -5.77 4.70 0.77
C ILE A 18 -6.38 3.40 0.21
N ILE A 19 -6.90 3.42 -1.01
CA ILE A 19 -7.58 2.24 -1.57
C ILE A 19 -6.63 1.07 -1.80
N LEU A 20 -5.39 1.35 -2.24
CA LEU A 20 -4.39 0.30 -2.47
C LEU A 20 -4.01 -0.44 -1.19
N PRO A 21 -3.62 0.22 -0.08
CA PRO A 21 -3.27 -0.49 1.14
C PRO A 21 -4.43 -1.28 1.75
N LEU A 22 -5.67 -0.80 1.60
CA LEU A 22 -6.87 -1.53 2.02
C LEU A 22 -7.14 -2.74 1.15
N ALA A 23 -6.99 -2.63 -0.18
CA ALA A 23 -7.17 -3.74 -1.10
C ALA A 23 -6.15 -4.86 -0.85
N VAL A 24 -4.89 -4.50 -0.58
CA VAL A 24 -3.83 -5.46 -0.26
C VAL A 24 -4.10 -6.14 1.08
N LEU A 25 -4.51 -5.40 2.11
CA LEU A 25 -4.89 -5.97 3.39
C LEU A 25 -6.09 -6.92 3.26
N LEU A 26 -7.11 -6.54 2.49
CA LEU A 26 -8.28 -7.39 2.24
C LEU A 26 -7.87 -8.68 1.52
N LEU A 27 -7.00 -8.58 0.51
CA LEU A 27 -6.47 -9.74 -0.19
C LEU A 27 -5.74 -10.67 0.78
N ALA A 28 -4.89 -10.14 1.66
CA ALA A 28 -4.18 -10.94 2.65
C ALA A 28 -5.11 -11.61 3.67
N LEU A 29 -6.18 -10.92 4.10
CA LEU A 29 -7.22 -11.53 4.94
C LEU A 29 -7.92 -12.69 4.22
N VAL A 30 -8.26 -12.51 2.93
CA VAL A 30 -8.84 -13.59 2.12
C VAL A 30 -7.87 -14.77 2.02
N LEU A 31 -6.58 -14.52 1.77
CA LEU A 31 -5.57 -15.58 1.75
C LEU A 31 -5.48 -16.31 3.09
N ALA A 32 -5.47 -15.57 4.21
CA ALA A 32 -5.48 -16.17 5.55
C ALA A 32 -6.69 -17.09 5.72
N VAL A 33 -7.91 -16.60 5.48
CA VAL A 33 -9.12 -17.39 5.68
C VAL A 33 -9.14 -18.64 4.80
N VAL A 34 -8.75 -18.51 3.53
CA VAL A 34 -8.76 -19.63 2.56
C VAL A 34 -7.71 -20.68 2.88
N PHE A 35 -6.49 -20.27 3.25
CA PHE A 35 -5.38 -21.20 3.47
C PHE A 35 -5.25 -21.68 4.91
N TYR A 36 -5.80 -20.99 5.92
CA TYR A 36 -5.58 -21.34 7.33
C TYR A 36 -5.93 -22.80 7.64
N SER A 37 -7.04 -23.29 7.11
CA SER A 37 -7.49 -24.68 7.28
C SER A 37 -6.64 -25.71 6.52
N ARG A 38 -5.89 -25.26 5.51
CA ARG A 38 -4.99 -26.08 4.69
C ARG A 38 -3.56 -26.08 5.21
N LEU A 39 -3.23 -25.20 6.16
CA LEU A 39 -1.89 -25.13 6.73
C LEU A 39 -1.69 -26.26 7.76
N PRO A 40 -0.55 -26.97 7.69
CA PRO A 40 -0.13 -27.89 8.75
C PRO A 40 0.06 -27.13 10.07
N ASP A 41 0.10 -27.84 11.20
CA ASP A 41 0.26 -27.22 12.52
C ASP A 41 1.59 -26.46 12.64
N GLU A 42 2.65 -26.97 11.99
CA GLU A 42 3.94 -26.30 11.80
C GLU A 42 4.14 -25.91 10.34
N VAL A 43 4.51 -24.65 10.11
CA VAL A 43 4.63 -24.02 8.80
C VAL A 43 6.07 -23.56 8.60
N ALA A 44 6.68 -23.98 7.49
CA ALA A 44 7.97 -23.45 7.06
C ALA A 44 7.80 -22.01 6.59
N TYR A 45 8.48 -21.06 7.23
CA TYR A 45 8.30 -19.63 6.93
C TYR A 45 9.57 -18.94 6.41
N ARG A 46 10.74 -19.55 6.67
CA ARG A 46 12.03 -19.06 6.16
C ARG A 46 12.58 -20.09 5.20
N PHE A 47 12.94 -19.64 4.01
CA PHE A 47 13.50 -20.48 2.95
C PHE A 47 14.97 -20.14 2.71
N GLN A 48 15.77 -21.15 2.47
CA GLN A 48 17.16 -21.01 2.05
C GLN A 48 17.23 -20.62 0.56
N SER A 49 18.42 -20.28 0.08
CA SER A 49 18.62 -19.88 -1.33
C SER A 49 18.33 -20.99 -2.33
N ASP A 50 18.34 -22.24 -1.88
CA ASP A 50 17.98 -23.43 -2.66
C ASP A 50 16.47 -23.76 -2.61
N GLY A 51 15.68 -22.96 -1.89
CA GLY A 51 14.24 -23.18 -1.70
C GLY A 51 13.89 -24.22 -0.63
N SER A 52 14.87 -24.78 0.08
CA SER A 52 14.62 -25.68 1.19
C SER A 52 14.13 -24.93 2.44
N PRO A 53 13.27 -25.55 3.27
CA PRO A 53 12.76 -24.92 4.48
C PRO A 53 13.86 -24.83 5.53
N GLY A 54 14.13 -23.62 6.02
CA GLY A 54 15.16 -23.34 7.02
C GLY A 54 14.61 -23.20 8.43
N GLU A 55 13.42 -22.60 8.60
CA GLU A 55 12.79 -22.41 9.91
C GLU A 55 11.29 -22.65 9.86
N TRP A 56 10.78 -23.20 10.97
CA TRP A 56 9.40 -23.62 11.15
C TRP A 56 8.78 -22.87 12.33
N ALA A 57 7.50 -22.54 12.23
CA ALA A 57 6.74 -21.95 13.32
C ALA A 57 5.28 -22.40 13.26
N GLY A 58 4.58 -22.32 14.39
CA GLY A 58 3.16 -22.68 14.43
C GLY A 58 2.32 -21.84 13.46
N ARG A 59 1.35 -22.45 12.77
CA ARG A 59 0.54 -21.75 11.75
C ARG A 59 -0.08 -20.44 12.22
N GLY A 60 -0.56 -20.40 13.48
CA GLY A 60 -1.16 -19.21 14.07
C GLY A 60 -0.15 -18.08 14.25
N VAL A 61 1.09 -18.42 14.61
CA VAL A 61 2.19 -17.47 14.78
C VAL A 61 2.59 -16.90 13.42
N VAL A 62 2.74 -17.74 12.39
CA VAL A 62 3.08 -17.30 11.02
C VAL A 62 2.00 -16.39 10.44
N VAL A 63 0.72 -16.78 10.57
CA VAL A 63 -0.42 -15.98 10.10
C VAL A 63 -0.47 -14.64 10.83
N LEU A 64 -0.30 -14.63 12.15
CA LEU A 64 -0.28 -13.39 12.94
C LEU A 64 0.89 -12.48 12.54
N TRP A 65 2.11 -13.02 12.45
CA TRP A 65 3.31 -12.24 12.10
C TRP A 65 3.30 -11.70 10.68
N THR A 66 2.57 -12.32 9.75
CA THR A 66 2.44 -11.83 8.38
C THR A 66 1.31 -10.81 8.23
N LEU A 67 0.16 -11.03 8.88
CA LEU A 67 -0.99 -10.12 8.84
C LEU A 67 -0.81 -8.87 9.70
N LEU A 68 -0.25 -8.99 10.90
CA LEU A 68 -0.16 -7.88 11.86
C LEU A 68 0.61 -6.69 11.27
N PRO A 69 1.81 -6.85 10.67
CA PRO A 69 2.51 -5.75 10.04
C PRO A 69 1.71 -5.12 8.89
N GLN A 70 0.99 -5.92 8.10
CA GLN A 70 0.15 -5.38 7.03
C GLN A 70 -1.00 -4.54 7.58
N MET A 71 -1.66 -4.96 8.66
CA MET A 71 -2.71 -4.19 9.31
C MET A 71 -2.15 -2.86 9.84
N LEU A 72 -1.00 -2.90 10.51
CA LEU A 72 -0.34 -1.69 11.01
C LEU A 72 0.03 -0.71 9.89
N LEU A 73 0.52 -1.21 8.75
CA LEU A 73 0.80 -0.39 7.57
C LEU A 73 -0.47 0.24 6.98
N ALA A 74 -1.58 -0.51 6.88
CA ALA A 74 -2.84 0.05 6.39
C ALA A 74 -3.37 1.15 7.31
N LEU A 75 -3.28 0.95 8.63
CA LEU A 75 -3.64 1.96 9.62
C LEU A 75 -2.72 3.18 9.53
N ALA A 76 -1.42 2.98 9.35
CA ALA A 76 -0.46 4.06 9.15
C ALA A 76 -0.79 4.87 7.89
N ALA A 77 -1.18 4.22 6.78
CA ALA A 77 -1.62 4.90 5.57
C ALA A 77 -2.84 5.79 5.83
N GLY A 78 -3.84 5.26 6.54
CA GLY A 78 -5.01 6.04 6.96
C GLY A 78 -4.64 7.23 7.83
N ALA A 79 -3.80 7.01 8.86
CA ALA A 79 -3.36 8.05 9.79
C ALA A 79 -2.55 9.16 9.11
N ILE A 80 -1.62 8.80 8.22
CA ILE A 80 -0.79 9.75 7.46
C ILE A 80 -1.67 10.56 6.51
N THR A 81 -2.51 9.92 5.72
CA THR A 81 -3.41 10.61 4.78
C THR A 81 -4.38 11.53 5.49
N TRP A 82 -4.97 11.08 6.61
CA TRP A 82 -5.86 11.90 7.42
C TRP A 82 -5.13 13.09 8.04
N GLY A 83 -3.96 12.86 8.64
CA GLY A 83 -3.12 13.92 9.23
C GLY A 83 -2.72 14.98 8.21
N MET A 84 -2.27 14.55 7.02
CA MET A 84 -1.90 15.45 5.92
C MET A 84 -3.09 16.22 5.37
N THR A 85 -4.26 15.58 5.24
CA THR A 85 -5.47 16.27 4.78
C THR A 85 -5.92 17.34 5.78
N ARG A 86 -5.87 17.01 7.08
CA ARG A 86 -6.19 17.95 8.16
C ARG A 86 -5.21 19.12 8.20
N LEU A 87 -3.92 18.87 8.01
CA LEU A 87 -2.90 19.93 7.94
C LEU A 87 -3.09 20.80 6.70
N ALA A 88 -3.31 20.19 5.53
CA ALA A 88 -3.56 20.88 4.27
C ALA A 88 -4.77 21.82 4.37
N SER A 89 -5.88 21.36 4.96
CA SER A 89 -7.08 22.19 5.16
C SER A 89 -6.88 23.40 6.06
N ARG A 90 -5.86 23.38 6.94
CA ARG A 90 -5.56 24.48 7.88
C ARG A 90 -4.58 25.50 7.32
N PHE A 91 -3.66 25.07 6.47
CA PHE A 91 -2.50 25.87 6.08
C PHE A 91 -2.40 26.15 4.57
N ILE A 92 -3.10 25.40 3.70
CA ILE A 92 -3.01 25.57 2.25
C ILE A 92 -4.22 26.34 1.75
N GLN A 93 -3.99 27.59 1.32
CA GLN A 93 -4.99 28.36 0.59
C GLN A 93 -5.10 27.81 -0.85
N PRO A 94 -6.30 27.54 -1.37
CA PRO A 94 -6.50 26.86 -2.65
C PRO A 94 -6.09 27.68 -3.89
N GLU A 95 -5.75 28.97 -3.75
CA GLU A 95 -5.54 29.87 -4.90
C GLU A 95 -4.07 30.02 -5.36
N GLU A 96 -3.05 29.68 -4.55
CA GLU A 96 -1.64 29.98 -4.91
C GLU A 96 -0.79 28.77 -5.33
N THR A 97 -1.27 27.53 -5.23
CA THR A 97 -0.41 26.36 -5.48
C THR A 97 -0.63 25.73 -6.87
N ARG A 98 0.38 25.88 -7.74
CA ARG A 98 0.45 25.25 -9.08
C ARG A 98 0.39 23.72 -9.05
N VAL A 99 0.70 23.12 -7.90
CA VAL A 99 0.66 21.67 -7.67
C VAL A 99 -0.59 21.31 -6.89
N LYS A 100 -1.42 20.39 -7.42
CA LYS A 100 -2.67 19.96 -6.77
C LYS A 100 -2.33 19.17 -5.48
N PRO A 101 -2.50 19.75 -4.27
CA PRO A 101 -2.06 19.13 -3.01
C PRO A 101 -2.71 17.75 -2.80
N ARG A 102 -3.94 17.61 -3.30
CA ARG A 102 -4.71 16.36 -3.26
C ARG A 102 -4.07 15.20 -4.01
N ARG A 103 -3.37 15.43 -5.14
CA ARG A 103 -2.67 14.34 -5.84
C ARG A 103 -1.46 13.84 -5.05
N ILE A 104 -0.78 14.76 -4.35
CA ILE A 104 0.35 14.40 -3.48
C ILE A 104 -0.14 13.60 -2.29
N ILE A 105 -1.22 14.03 -1.63
CA ILE A 105 -1.82 13.30 -0.50
C ILE A 105 -2.24 11.88 -0.90
N ALA A 106 -2.91 11.73 -2.05
CA ALA A 106 -3.28 10.41 -2.57
C ALA A 106 -2.07 9.53 -2.93
N LEU A 107 -0.99 10.12 -3.45
CA LEU A 107 0.25 9.41 -3.74
C LEU A 107 0.90 8.91 -2.44
N MET A 108 1.04 9.78 -1.43
CA MET A 108 1.65 9.43 -0.15
C MET A 108 0.88 8.32 0.58
N GLY A 109 -0.45 8.39 0.61
CA GLY A 109 -1.28 7.37 1.24
C GLY A 109 -1.19 6.00 0.58
N ASN A 110 -1.11 5.97 -0.74
CA ASN A 110 -1.02 4.73 -1.50
C ASN A 110 0.41 4.16 -1.60
N MET A 111 1.45 4.94 -1.33
CA MET A 111 2.85 4.47 -1.34
C MET A 111 3.11 3.32 -0.36
N ILE A 112 2.37 3.29 0.75
CA ILE A 112 2.46 2.24 1.77
C ILE A 112 1.99 0.88 1.25
N ALA A 113 1.27 0.84 0.12
CA ALA A 113 0.90 -0.41 -0.53
C ALA A 113 2.13 -1.19 -1.02
N LEU A 114 3.25 -0.54 -1.38
CA LEU A 114 4.44 -1.24 -1.87
C LEU A 114 5.03 -2.22 -0.85
N PRO A 115 5.39 -1.80 0.38
CA PRO A 115 5.84 -2.75 1.40
C PRO A 115 4.76 -3.77 1.78
N GLN A 116 3.47 -3.40 1.76
CA GLN A 116 2.40 -4.36 1.99
C GLN A 116 2.29 -5.43 0.90
N ILE A 117 2.52 -5.09 -0.38
CA ILE A 117 2.53 -6.04 -1.49
C ILE A 117 3.67 -7.04 -1.31
N ILE A 118 4.85 -6.59 -0.89
CA ILE A 118 5.99 -7.46 -0.59
C ILE A 118 5.64 -8.44 0.54
N LEU A 119 5.04 -7.95 1.62
CA LEU A 119 4.58 -8.80 2.72
C LEU A 119 3.47 -9.77 2.29
N GLY A 120 2.55 -9.32 1.43
CA GLY A 120 1.46 -10.14 0.90
C GLY A 120 1.97 -11.26 0.01
N PHE A 121 2.98 -10.98 -0.81
CA PHE A 121 3.67 -11.99 -1.58
C PHE A 121 4.40 -13.00 -0.69
N ALA A 122 5.13 -12.55 0.33
CA ALA A 122 5.79 -13.44 1.28
C ALA A 122 4.78 -14.39 1.96
N MET A 123 3.64 -13.85 2.41
CA MET A 123 2.55 -14.63 2.98
C MET A 123 1.99 -15.66 1.98
N LEU A 124 1.76 -15.25 0.73
CA LEU A 124 1.26 -16.14 -0.32
C LEU A 124 2.25 -17.27 -0.62
N ASP A 125 3.54 -16.97 -0.77
CA ASP A 125 4.57 -17.96 -1.06
C ASP A 125 4.72 -18.98 0.07
N ILE A 126 4.72 -18.53 1.34
CA ILE A 126 4.70 -19.41 2.52
C ILE A 126 3.47 -20.33 2.48
N PHE A 127 2.29 -19.79 2.21
CA PHE A 127 1.06 -20.58 2.21
C PHE A 127 1.00 -21.57 1.06
N LEU A 128 1.44 -21.15 -0.13
CA LEU A 128 1.46 -21.99 -1.31
C LEU A 128 2.44 -23.15 -1.15
N TYR A 129 3.62 -22.88 -0.59
CA TYR A 129 4.61 -23.90 -0.27
C TYR A 129 4.06 -24.92 0.73
N ASN A 130 3.51 -24.46 1.85
CA ASN A 130 3.06 -25.39 2.89
C ASN A 130 1.78 -26.16 2.51
N SER A 131 0.92 -25.60 1.65
CA SER A 131 -0.30 -26.27 1.19
C SER A 131 -0.10 -27.15 -0.05
N ASN A 132 0.79 -26.78 -0.97
CA ASN A 132 0.91 -27.42 -2.30
C ASN A 132 2.36 -27.78 -2.68
N GLN A 133 3.35 -27.48 -1.83
CA GLN A 133 4.79 -27.66 -2.12
C GLN A 133 5.25 -26.88 -3.36
N VAL A 134 4.55 -25.79 -3.70
CA VAL A 134 4.89 -24.91 -4.82
C VAL A 134 5.56 -23.66 -4.28
N HIS A 135 6.80 -23.44 -4.69
CA HIS A 135 7.52 -22.19 -4.48
C HIS A 135 7.36 -21.28 -5.70
N LEU A 136 6.96 -20.03 -5.48
CA LEU A 136 6.67 -19.10 -6.58
C LEU A 136 7.96 -18.49 -7.15
N LEU A 137 8.54 -17.56 -6.41
CA LEU A 137 9.76 -16.85 -6.76
C LEU A 137 10.50 -16.52 -5.45
N PRO A 138 11.84 -16.51 -5.45
CA PRO A 138 12.59 -16.06 -4.29
C PRO A 138 12.18 -14.64 -3.88
N LEU A 139 11.96 -14.42 -2.58
CA LEU A 139 11.47 -13.14 -2.04
C LEU A 139 12.35 -11.94 -2.45
N TRP A 140 13.66 -12.16 -2.59
CA TRP A 140 14.59 -11.11 -3.02
C TRP A 140 14.35 -10.66 -4.47
N VAL A 141 14.03 -11.59 -5.39
CA VAL A 141 13.70 -11.30 -6.79
C VAL A 141 12.41 -10.50 -6.84
N PHE A 142 11.39 -10.95 -6.12
CA PHE A 142 10.10 -10.26 -6.07
C PHE A 142 10.22 -8.85 -5.47
N THR A 143 11.05 -8.68 -4.45
CA THR A 143 11.36 -7.37 -3.85
C THR A 143 12.02 -6.45 -4.87
N LEU A 144 13.01 -6.96 -5.62
CA LEU A 144 13.69 -6.18 -6.67
C LEU A 144 12.71 -5.71 -7.75
N ILE A 145 11.85 -6.62 -8.24
CA ILE A 145 10.80 -6.29 -9.21
C ILE A 145 9.87 -5.21 -8.65
N THR A 146 9.44 -5.36 -7.39
CA THR A 146 8.52 -4.42 -6.74
C THR A 146 9.16 -3.04 -6.54
N MET A 147 10.45 -2.98 -6.18
CA MET A 147 11.18 -1.72 -6.05
C MET A 147 11.31 -1.00 -7.40
N VAL A 148 11.66 -1.72 -8.47
CA VAL A 148 11.76 -1.14 -9.82
C VAL A 148 10.40 -0.65 -10.30
N ALA A 149 9.36 -1.47 -10.22
CA ALA A 149 8.00 -1.11 -10.62
C ALA A 149 7.47 0.07 -9.80
N GLY A 150 7.64 0.04 -8.48
CA GLY A 150 7.27 1.13 -7.58
C GLY A 150 7.99 2.43 -7.92
N GLY A 151 9.30 2.37 -8.19
CA GLY A 151 10.10 3.51 -8.63
C GLY A 151 9.55 4.13 -9.93
N ILE A 152 9.28 3.31 -10.94
CA ILE A 152 8.70 3.77 -12.22
C ILE A 152 7.34 4.43 -12.00
N ILE A 153 6.45 3.81 -11.24
CA ILE A 153 5.12 4.34 -10.93
C ILE A 153 5.23 5.70 -10.23
N LEU A 154 6.16 5.83 -9.28
CA LEU A 154 6.41 7.07 -8.56
C LEU A 154 6.95 8.17 -9.48
N SER A 155 7.95 7.87 -10.30
CA SER A 155 8.51 8.83 -11.26
C SER A 155 7.44 9.36 -12.21
N ILE A 156 6.62 8.48 -12.79
CA ILE A 156 5.53 8.88 -13.69
C ILE A 156 4.50 9.73 -12.95
N SER A 157 4.10 9.31 -11.75
CA SER A 157 3.10 10.02 -10.96
C SER A 157 3.58 11.40 -10.52
N PHE A 158 4.87 11.53 -10.20
CA PHE A 158 5.52 12.78 -9.86
C PHE A 158 5.54 13.74 -11.07
N VAL A 159 5.98 13.26 -12.24
CA VAL A 159 5.96 14.06 -13.48
C VAL A 159 4.54 14.49 -13.83
N ARG A 160 3.52 13.64 -13.66
CA ARG A 160 2.11 14.00 -13.87
C ARG A 160 1.57 14.98 -12.84
N ALA A 161 2.09 14.96 -11.61
CA ALA A 161 1.71 15.90 -10.57
C ALA A 161 2.21 17.32 -10.88
N ILE A 162 3.43 17.43 -11.43
CA ILE A 162 4.06 18.71 -11.80
C ILE A 162 3.58 19.19 -13.19
N GLY A 163 3.64 18.32 -14.21
CA GLY A 163 3.32 18.66 -15.60
C GLY A 163 1.84 18.93 -15.87
N GLY A 164 0.94 18.42 -15.03
CA GLY A 164 -0.50 18.74 -15.11
C GLY A 164 -0.87 20.19 -14.78
N GLY A 165 0.10 21.02 -14.39
CA GLY A 165 -0.04 22.47 -14.15
C GLY A 165 0.37 23.36 -15.35
N VAL A 166 0.73 22.79 -16.49
CA VAL A 166 1.04 23.55 -17.71
C VAL A 166 -0.05 23.31 -18.75
N LYS A 167 -1.12 24.12 -18.70
CA LYS A 167 -1.90 24.38 -19.92
C LYS A 167 -1.00 25.25 -20.79
N VAL A 168 -0.42 24.68 -21.83
CA VAL A 168 0.19 25.47 -22.91
C VAL A 168 -0.95 26.28 -23.51
N SER A 169 -0.97 27.58 -23.21
CA SER A 169 -1.80 28.56 -23.91
C SER A 169 -1.33 28.54 -25.35
N LYS A 170 -2.09 27.86 -26.22
CA LYS A 170 -1.98 28.11 -27.65
C LYS A 170 -2.78 29.38 -27.90
N GLU A 171 -2.06 30.46 -28.15
CA GLU A 171 -2.57 31.65 -28.85
C GLU A 171 -3.12 31.26 -30.22
#